data_AF-A0A542G0C4-F1
#
_entry.id   AF-A0A542G0C4-F1
#
_cell.length_a   1.000
_cell.length_b   1.000
_cell.length_c   1.000
_cell.angle_alpha   90.00
_cell.angle_beta   90.00
_cell.angle_gamma   90.00
#
_symmetry.space_group_name_H-M   'P 1'
#
loop_
_entity.id
_entity.type
_entity.pdbx_description
1 polymer ?
#
loop_
_entity_poly.entity_id
_entity_poly.type
_entity_poly.pdbx_seq_one_letter_code
_entity_poly.pdbx_strand_id
1 'polypeptide(L)'
;MRNRNEEGAAAVEFALILPVLLLILIGIIEFSLAFNAQLSLNQAAREGARYMAIHNSTGDASTAASNAAGRLAPASVTTTFSVTGGGTTCSANKQVTATTTYKLTTVTGFLDAFTGTIVMTGKGTMQCGG
;
A
#
# COMPACT_ATOMS: atom_id res chain seq x y z
N MET A 1 28.53 34.94 -37.46
CA MET A 1 27.15 34.72 -37.01
C MET A 1 26.82 33.21 -36.91
N ARG A 2 27.70 32.39 -36.29
CA ARG A 2 27.59 30.91 -36.38
C ARG A 2 27.20 30.19 -35.07
N ASN A 3 27.20 30.85 -33.92
CA ASN A 3 26.97 30.17 -32.62
C ASN A 3 25.51 30.07 -32.15
N ARG A 4 24.56 30.80 -32.75
CA ARG A 4 23.16 30.78 -32.26
C ARG A 4 22.37 29.54 -32.68
N ASN A 5 22.82 28.82 -33.72
CA ASN A 5 22.14 27.64 -34.24
C ASN A 5 22.51 26.35 -33.50
N GLU A 6 23.69 26.29 -32.88
CA GLU A 6 24.15 25.12 -32.10
C GLU A 6 23.49 25.08 -30.71
N GLU A 7 23.27 26.25 -30.09
CA GLU A 7 22.56 26.36 -28.80
C GLU A 7 21.09 25.92 -28.90
N GLY A 8 20.42 26.20 -30.02
CA GLY A 8 19.05 25.77 -30.28
C GLY A 8 18.93 24.27 -30.57
N ALA A 9 19.92 23.67 -31.22
CA ALA A 9 19.94 22.24 -31.52
C ALA A 9 20.06 21.40 -30.24
N ALA A 10 20.96 21.78 -29.31
CA ALA A 10 21.11 21.12 -28.02
C ALA A 10 19.82 21.17 -27.16
N ALA A 11 19.09 22.29 -27.22
CA ALA A 11 17.81 22.42 -26.52
C ALA A 11 16.74 21.46 -27.08
N VAL A 12 16.72 21.24 -28.40
CA VAL A 12 15.78 20.31 -29.06
C VAL A 12 16.13 18.85 -28.76
N GLU A 13 17.42 18.49 -28.75
CA GLU A 13 17.87 17.14 -28.38
C GLU A 13 17.47 16.80 -26.94
N PHE A 14 17.62 17.74 -26.01
CA PHE A 14 17.20 17.56 -24.63
C PHE A 14 15.67 17.43 -24.50
N ALA A 15 14.91 18.22 -25.26
CA ALA A 15 13.45 18.15 -25.25
C ALA A 15 12.90 16.78 -25.73
N LEU A 16 13.66 16.03 -26.53
CA LEU A 16 13.28 14.68 -26.95
C LEU A 16 13.57 13.61 -25.88
N ILE A 17 14.61 13.79 -25.07
CA ILE A 17 15.01 12.83 -24.02
C ILE A 17 14.22 13.07 -22.73
N LEU A 18 13.89 14.32 -22.43
CA LEU A 18 13.21 14.73 -21.20
C LEU A 18 11.89 13.97 -20.93
N PRO A 19 11.00 13.70 -21.91
CA PRO A 19 9.79 12.93 -21.67
C PRO A 19 10.07 11.51 -21.18
N VAL A 20 11.08 10.84 -21.74
CA VAL A 20 11.47 9.49 -21.33
C VAL A 20 12.06 9.51 -19.92
N LEU A 21 12.90 10.50 -19.63
CA LEU A 21 13.47 10.70 -18.28
C LEU A 21 12.36 10.91 -17.23
N LEU A 22 11.37 11.76 -17.53
CA LEU A 22 10.25 12.03 -16.64
C LEU A 22 9.40 10.78 -16.40
N LEU A 23 9.13 9.97 -17.42
CA LEU A 23 8.39 8.72 -17.26
C LEU A 23 9.12 7.74 -16.33
N ILE A 24 10.44 7.62 -16.46
CA ILE A 24 11.25 6.77 -15.58
C ILE A 24 11.20 7.29 -14.14
N LEU A 25 11.35 8.60 -13.93
CA LEU A 25 11.32 9.21 -12.60
C LEU A 25 9.95 9.04 -11.93
N ILE A 26 8.86 9.31 -12.64
CA ILE A 26 7.50 9.11 -12.14
C ILE A 26 7.30 7.63 -11.77
N GLY A 27 7.74 6.70 -12.63
CA GLY A 27 7.66 5.27 -12.35
C GLY A 27 8.38 4.86 -11.06
N ILE A 28 9.59 5.36 -10.83
CA ILE A 28 10.38 5.07 -9.62
C ILE A 28 9.71 5.65 -8.36
N ILE A 29 9.20 6.88 -8.43
CA ILE A 29 8.54 7.55 -7.30
C ILE A 29 7.28 6.81 -6.91
N GLU A 30 6.40 6.53 -7.87
CA GLU A 30 5.14 5.82 -7.63
C GLU A 30 5.39 4.40 -7.11
N PHE A 31 6.36 3.69 -7.69
CA PHE A 31 6.76 2.37 -7.22
C PHE A 31 7.25 2.40 -5.76
N SER A 32 8.05 3.40 -5.40
CA SER A 32 8.55 3.55 -4.03
C SER A 32 7.42 3.78 -3.03
N LEU A 33 6.42 4.58 -3.39
CA LEU A 33 5.24 4.83 -2.56
C LEU A 33 4.35 3.59 -2.44
N ALA A 34 4.10 2.89 -3.54
CA ALA A 34 3.34 1.64 -3.54
C ALA A 34 4.02 0.58 -2.67
N PHE A 35 5.34 0.43 -2.78
CA PHE A 35 6.11 -0.51 -1.96
C PHE A 35 6.05 -0.16 -0.46
N ASN A 36 6.17 1.13 -0.12
CA ASN A 36 6.01 1.58 1.26
C ASN A 36 4.60 1.30 1.80
N ALA A 37 3.57 1.50 0.96
CA ALA A 37 2.20 1.14 1.30
C ALA A 37 2.05 -0.37 1.57
N GLN A 38 2.63 -1.22 0.72
CA GLN A 38 2.61 -2.67 0.92
C GLN A 38 3.24 -3.09 2.25
N LEU A 39 4.38 -2.49 2.63
CA LEU A 39 5.03 -2.79 3.90
C LEU A 39 4.13 -2.41 5.08
N SER A 40 3.50 -1.24 5.00
CA SER A 40 2.59 -0.74 6.04
C SER A 40 1.34 -1.61 6.18
N LEU A 41 0.78 -2.10 5.06
CA LEU A 41 -0.35 -3.03 5.05
C LEU A 41 -0.01 -4.38 5.71
N ASN A 42 1.18 -4.91 5.44
CA ASN A 42 1.62 -6.16 6.04
C ASN A 42 1.81 -6.02 7.56
N GLN A 43 2.34 -4.88 8.01
CA GLN A 43 2.48 -4.57 9.44
C GLN A 43 1.11 -4.42 10.10
N ALA A 44 0.19 -3.66 9.48
CA ALA A 44 -1.18 -3.49 9.93
C ALA A 44 -1.91 -4.83 10.11
N ALA A 45 -1.83 -5.70 9.10
CA ALA A 45 -2.47 -7.00 9.14
C ALA A 45 -1.88 -7.89 10.26
N ARG A 46 -0.56 -7.92 10.42
CA ARG A 46 0.08 -8.69 11.51
C ARG A 46 -0.33 -8.20 12.89
N GLU A 47 -0.37 -6.87 13.08
CA GLU A 47 -0.74 -6.29 14.37
C GLU A 47 -2.23 -6.51 14.68
N GLY A 48 -3.10 -6.37 13.69
CA GLY A 48 -4.52 -6.73 13.82
C GLY A 48 -4.71 -8.20 14.17
N ALA A 49 -4.02 -9.11 13.47
CA ALA A 49 -4.10 -10.55 13.74
C ALA A 49 -3.62 -10.88 15.16
N ARG A 50 -2.51 -10.28 15.61
CA ARG A 50 -1.98 -10.42 16.98
C ARG A 50 -2.99 -9.95 18.02
N TYR A 51 -3.56 -8.77 17.82
CA TYR A 51 -4.52 -8.20 18.75
C TYR A 51 -5.78 -9.08 18.86
N MET A 52 -6.30 -9.56 17.73
CA MET A 52 -7.44 -10.47 17.69
C MET A 52 -7.13 -11.81 18.34
N ALA A 53 -5.93 -12.36 18.12
CA ALA A 53 -5.47 -13.62 18.72
C ALA A 53 -5.42 -13.61 20.25
N ILE A 54 -5.16 -12.44 20.85
CA ILE A 54 -5.01 -12.26 22.30
C ILE A 54 -6.32 -11.80 22.95
N HIS A 55 -6.95 -10.76 22.39
CA HIS A 55 -8.07 -10.06 23.02
C HIS A 55 -9.43 -10.46 22.48
N ASN A 56 -9.48 -11.17 21.34
CA ASN A 56 -10.71 -11.62 20.71
C ASN A 56 -11.74 -10.48 20.49
N SER A 57 -11.25 -9.28 20.20
CA SER A 57 -12.05 -8.07 19.95
C SER A 57 -11.76 -7.54 18.55
N THR A 58 -12.76 -7.58 17.67
CA THR A 58 -12.61 -7.13 16.28
C THR A 58 -12.48 -5.61 16.16
N GLY A 59 -13.18 -4.85 17.01
CA GLY A 59 -13.12 -3.38 17.02
C GLY A 59 -11.75 -2.87 17.45
N ASP A 60 -11.21 -3.42 18.53
CA ASP A 60 -9.88 -3.04 19.02
C ASP A 60 -8.77 -3.55 18.09
N ALA A 61 -8.93 -4.76 17.52
CA ALA A 61 -7.99 -5.27 16.53
C ALA A 61 -7.98 -4.43 15.24
N SER A 62 -9.15 -3.93 14.80
CA SER A 62 -9.23 -3.00 13.67
C SER A 62 -8.52 -1.69 13.99
N THR A 63 -8.65 -1.19 15.23
CA THR A 63 -7.99 0.04 15.69
C THR A 63 -6.47 -0.14 15.78
N ALA A 64 -6.01 -1.28 16.29
CA ALA A 64 -4.60 -1.65 16.32
C ALA A 64 -4.02 -1.75 14.91
N ALA A 65 -4.74 -2.40 13.98
CA ALA A 65 -4.36 -2.49 12.57
C ALA A 65 -4.29 -1.11 11.91
N SER A 66 -5.27 -0.22 12.13
CA SER A 66 -5.25 1.14 11.57
C SER A 66 -4.10 1.97 12.13
N ASN A 67 -3.78 1.85 13.42
CA ASN A 67 -2.64 2.54 14.02
C ASN A 67 -1.30 2.04 13.44
N ALA A 68 -1.19 0.72 13.20
CA ALA A 68 -0.02 0.11 12.59
C ALA A 68 0.11 0.40 11.08
N ALA A 69 -0.98 0.74 10.38
CA ALA A 69 -0.95 1.22 9.00
C ALA A 69 -0.27 2.60 8.86
N GLY A 70 -0.07 3.33 9.97
CA GLY A 70 0.78 4.50 10.03
C GLY A 70 0.30 5.65 9.15
N ARG A 71 1.14 6.06 8.18
CA ARG A 71 0.88 7.23 7.31
C ARG A 71 -0.11 6.97 6.17
N LEU A 72 -0.60 5.74 6.00
CA LEU A 72 -1.67 5.48 5.04
C LEU A 72 -2.93 6.22 5.50
N ALA A 73 -3.60 6.90 4.57
CA ALA A 73 -4.83 7.61 4.88
C ALA A 73 -5.85 6.64 5.51
N PRO A 74 -6.23 6.81 6.79
CA PRO A 74 -6.98 5.81 7.52
C PRO A 74 -8.36 5.53 6.91
N ALA A 75 -8.97 6.53 6.26
CA ALA A 75 -10.25 6.39 5.56
C ALA A 75 -10.20 5.45 4.33
N SER A 76 -9.01 5.14 3.82
CA SER A 76 -8.81 4.26 2.66
C SER A 76 -8.32 2.86 3.06
N VAL A 77 -8.10 2.62 4.35
CA VAL A 77 -7.63 1.35 4.90
C VAL A 77 -8.80 0.61 5.54
N THR A 78 -9.06 -0.62 5.12
CA THR A 78 -10.11 -1.48 5.71
C THR A 78 -9.50 -2.81 6.10
N THR A 79 -9.61 -3.19 7.37
CA THR A 79 -9.13 -4.48 7.86
C THR A 79 -10.30 -5.42 8.14
N THR A 80 -10.26 -6.61 7.56
CA THR A 80 -11.22 -7.69 7.82
C THR A 80 -10.53 -8.85 8.53
N PHE A 81 -11.29 -9.58 9.33
CA PHE A 81 -10.79 -10.70 10.12
C PHE A 81 -11.57 -11.96 9.77
N SER A 82 -10.86 -13.07 9.60
CA SER A 82 -11.46 -14.39 9.43
C SER A 82 -10.79 -15.41 10.33
N VAL A 83 -11.59 -16.29 10.95
CA VAL A 83 -11.11 -17.35 11.84
C VAL A 83 -11.32 -18.71 11.19
N THR A 84 -10.36 -19.62 11.36
CA THR A 84 -10.44 -20.99 10.81
C THR A 84 -11.68 -21.73 11.30
N GLY A 85 -12.52 -22.18 10.36
CA GLY A 85 -13.76 -22.91 10.66
C GLY A 85 -15.02 -22.04 10.75
N GLY A 86 -14.91 -20.73 10.48
CA GLY A 86 -16.05 -19.81 10.45
C GLY A 86 -16.43 -19.32 11.84
N GLY A 87 -16.54 -18.00 11.98
CA GLY A 87 -16.85 -17.32 13.26
C GLY A 87 -16.10 -16.01 13.40
N THR A 88 -16.48 -15.23 14.41
CA THR A 88 -15.84 -13.95 14.78
C THR A 88 -14.96 -14.07 16.02
N THR A 89 -14.97 -15.24 16.68
CA THR A 89 -14.26 -15.46 17.94
C THR A 89 -13.00 -16.31 17.75
N CYS A 90 -11.87 -15.82 18.26
CA CYS A 90 -10.64 -16.58 18.39
C CYS A 90 -10.76 -17.56 19.58
N SER A 91 -10.66 -18.86 19.31
CA SER A 91 -10.64 -19.93 20.32
C SER A 91 -9.43 -20.84 20.16
N ALA A 92 -9.09 -21.62 21.19
CA ALA A 92 -7.93 -22.50 21.17
C ALA A 92 -7.92 -23.42 19.94
N ASN A 93 -6.74 -23.64 19.36
CA ASN A 93 -6.52 -24.40 18.10
C ASN A 93 -7.14 -23.77 16.84
N LYS A 94 -7.57 -22.51 16.88
CA LYS A 94 -7.95 -21.76 15.69
C LYS A 94 -6.85 -20.78 15.28
N GLN A 95 -6.86 -20.39 14.01
CA GLN A 95 -6.03 -19.31 13.51
C GLN A 95 -6.92 -18.14 13.09
N VAL A 96 -6.43 -16.94 13.33
CA VAL A 96 -7.00 -15.71 12.77
C VAL A 96 -6.17 -15.25 11.60
N THR A 97 -6.85 -14.85 10.54
CA THR A 97 -6.28 -14.13 9.40
C THR A 97 -6.84 -12.72 9.40
N ALA A 98 -5.98 -11.74 9.55
CA ALA A 98 -6.32 -10.34 9.27
C ALA A 98 -5.94 -10.02 7.82
N THR A 99 -6.85 -9.38 7.11
CA THR A 99 -6.66 -8.91 5.73
C THR A 99 -6.90 -7.41 5.70
N THR A 100 -5.83 -6.65 5.52
CA THR A 100 -5.89 -5.19 5.42
C THR A 100 -5.86 -4.80 3.95
N THR A 101 -6.90 -4.13 3.50
CA THR A 101 -7.08 -3.66 2.12
C THR A 101 -6.89 -2.16 2.07
N TYR A 102 -6.21 -1.67 1.04
CA TYR A 102 -6.03 -0.24 0.78
C TYR A 102 -6.18 0.06 -0.70
N LYS A 103 -6.91 1.12 -1.00
CA LYS A 103 -7.00 1.66 -2.35
C LYS A 103 -5.83 2.62 -2.54
N LEU A 104 -4.88 2.23 -3.38
CA LEU A 104 -3.77 3.09 -3.73
C LEU A 104 -4.28 4.18 -4.67
N THR A 105 -4.07 5.43 -4.29
CA THR A 105 -4.21 6.59 -5.17
C THR A 105 -2.81 7.09 -5.45
N THR A 106 -2.42 7.10 -6.73
CA THR A 106 -1.11 7.57 -7.16
C THR A 106 -1.00 9.08 -7.01
N VAL A 107 0.19 9.57 -6.65
CA VAL A 107 0.39 11.00 -6.35
C VAL A 107 0.25 11.84 -7.62
N THR A 108 0.75 11.30 -8.73
CA THR A 108 0.69 11.95 -10.04
C THR A 108 -0.61 11.67 -10.80
N GLY A 109 -1.41 10.69 -10.37
CA GLY A 109 -2.60 10.22 -11.10
C GLY A 109 -2.31 9.55 -12.44
N PHE A 110 -1.04 9.50 -12.88
CA PHE A 110 -0.63 8.97 -14.17
C PHE A 110 -0.93 7.48 -14.29
N LEU A 111 -0.62 6.72 -13.24
CA LEU A 111 -0.90 5.29 -13.20
C LEU A 111 -2.40 5.03 -13.06
N ASP A 112 -3.11 5.78 -12.19
CA ASP A 112 -4.56 5.61 -12.03
C ASP A 112 -5.34 5.86 -13.33
N ALA A 113 -4.90 6.82 -14.16
CA ALA A 113 -5.49 7.10 -15.46
C ALA A 113 -5.30 5.95 -16.48
N PHE A 114 -4.22 5.17 -16.34
CA PHE A 114 -3.88 4.09 -17.28
C PHE A 114 -4.34 2.70 -16.78
N THR A 115 -4.23 2.43 -15.49
CA THR A 115 -4.52 1.12 -14.86
C THR A 115 -5.84 1.08 -14.09
N GLY A 116 -6.47 2.23 -13.85
CA GLY A 116 -7.58 2.35 -12.91
C GLY A 116 -7.11 2.23 -11.45
N THR A 117 -8.07 2.20 -10.51
CA THR A 117 -7.78 2.09 -9.07
C THR A 117 -7.11 0.77 -8.73
N ILE A 118 -5.88 0.84 -8.19
CA ILE A 118 -5.15 -0.33 -7.73
C ILE A 118 -5.53 -0.62 -6.28
N VAL A 119 -6.05 -1.83 -6.03
CA VAL A 119 -6.35 -2.30 -4.68
C VAL A 119 -5.20 -3.17 -4.20
N MET A 120 -4.56 -2.75 -3.11
CA MET A 120 -3.47 -3.47 -2.46
C MET A 120 -3.99 -4.18 -1.22
N THR A 121 -3.38 -5.33 -0.90
CA THR A 121 -3.79 -6.13 0.25
C THR A 121 -2.59 -6.64 1.03
N GLY A 122 -2.63 -6.48 2.35
CA GLY A 122 -1.72 -7.11 3.31
C GLY A 122 -2.44 -8.21 4.07
N LYS A 123 -1.74 -9.31 4.35
CA LYS A 123 -2.27 -10.44 5.13
C LYS A 123 -1.35 -10.79 6.29
N GLY A 124 -1.94 -11.04 7.45
CA GLY A 124 -1.26 -11.52 8.65
C GLY A 124 -2.07 -12.63 9.30
N THR A 125 -1.43 -13.74 9.64
CA THR A 125 -2.06 -14.87 10.32
C THR A 125 -1.41 -15.12 11.67
N MET A 126 -2.20 -15.45 12.69
CA MET A 126 -1.72 -15.83 14.03
C MET A 126 -2.56 -16.96 14.63
N GLN A 127 -1.96 -17.77 15.50
CA GLN A 127 -2.71 -18.74 16.31
C GLN A 127 -3.44 -18.04 17.44
N CYS A 128 -4.70 -18.41 17.67
CA CYS A 128 -5.48 -17.92 18.79
C CYS A 128 -4.92 -18.48 20.11
N GLY A 129 -4.62 -17.60 21.07
CA GLY A 129 -4.06 -17.98 22.37
C GLY A 129 -2.55 -17.75 22.53
N GLY A 130 -1.85 -17.31 21.48
CA GLY A 130 -0.41 -17.05 21.49
C GLY A 130 0.41 -18.18 20.90
#